data_AF-A0A1C5DD16-F1
#
_entry.id   AF-A0A1C5DD16-F1
#
_cell.length_a   1.000
_cell.length_b   1.000
_cell.length_c   1.000
_cell.angle_alpha   90.00
_cell.angle_beta   90.00
_cell.angle_gamma   90.00
#
_symmetry.space_group_name_H-M   'P 1'
#
loop_
_entity.id
_entity.type
_entity.pdbx_description
1 polymer ?
#
loop_
_entity_poly.entity_id
_entity_poly.type
_entity_poly.pdbx_seq_one_letter_code
_entity_poly.pdbx_strand_id
1 'polypeptide(L)'
;MTGLREGSVQIEHGQRPAATVHADQPKCSPGPRESWYEQGVESCVSTVASIPFSVLDRSRTRQGQDGPTALRDTVRFARRIEALGYHRFWVSEHHSVPGVAGSAPTVLAAAVAAATSTIRV
;
A
#
# COMPACT_ATOMS: atom_id res chain seq x y z
N MET A 1 25.14 42.53 15.89
CA MET A 1 24.84 42.46 14.44
C MET A 1 25.29 41.10 13.95
N THR A 2 24.38 40.12 13.93
CA THR A 2 24.64 38.79 13.38
C THR A 2 23.43 38.46 12.53
N GLY A 3 23.61 38.56 11.21
CA GLY A 3 22.55 38.35 10.22
C GLY A 3 22.16 36.88 10.13
N LEU A 4 20.86 36.62 10.25
CA LEU A 4 20.24 35.35 9.91
C LEU A 4 20.35 35.17 8.38
N ARG A 5 21.00 34.10 7.94
CA ARG A 5 20.93 33.65 6.55
C ARG A 5 19.66 32.84 6.38
N GLU A 6 18.66 33.42 5.73
CA GLU A 6 17.51 32.70 5.21
C GLU A 6 17.98 31.74 4.12
N GLY A 7 17.95 30.44 4.41
CA GLY A 7 18.13 29.39 3.42
C GLY A 7 16.79 29.13 2.73
N SER A 8 16.57 29.77 1.58
CA SER A 8 15.44 29.46 0.71
C SER A 8 15.61 28.06 0.10
N VAL A 9 14.72 27.13 0.46
CA VAL A 9 14.60 25.83 -0.23
C VAL A 9 13.74 26.05 -1.47
N GLN A 10 14.38 26.08 -2.64
CA GLN A 10 13.72 26.03 -3.94
C GLN A 10 13.39 24.56 -4.24
N ILE A 11 12.11 24.23 -4.42
CA ILE A 11 11.68 22.92 -4.88
C ILE A 11 11.76 22.92 -6.42
N GLU A 12 12.78 22.28 -6.98
CA GLU A 12 12.82 21.99 -8.41
C GLU A 12 11.75 20.94 -8.76
N HIS A 13 10.74 21.36 -9.53
CA HIS A 13 9.83 20.46 -10.21
C HIS A 13 10.53 19.83 -11.41
N GLY A 14 11.26 18.73 -11.18
CA GLY A 14 11.91 17.98 -12.25
C GLY A 14 12.30 16.57 -11.84
N GLN A 15 11.92 15.59 -12.66
CA GLN A 15 12.33 14.18 -12.63
C GLN A 15 11.70 13.30 -11.55
N ARG A 16 10.61 12.61 -11.92
CA ARG A 16 10.23 11.35 -11.26
C ARG A 16 11.38 10.35 -11.45
N PRO A 17 11.92 9.70 -10.41
CA PRO A 17 12.74 8.52 -10.63
C PRO A 17 11.81 7.45 -11.20
N ALA A 18 11.97 7.14 -12.49
CA ALA A 18 11.42 5.94 -13.06
C ALA A 18 12.06 4.77 -12.31
N ALA A 19 11.29 4.09 -11.47
CA ALA A 19 11.67 2.77 -11.00
C ALA A 19 11.67 1.85 -12.22
N THR A 20 12.81 1.76 -12.90
CA THR A 20 13.04 0.75 -13.93
C THR A 20 13.05 -0.59 -13.22
N VAL A 21 11.90 -1.28 -13.26
CA VAL A 21 11.84 -2.70 -12.94
C VAL A 21 12.53 -3.40 -14.10
N HIS A 22 13.82 -3.68 -13.98
CA HIS A 22 14.47 -4.66 -14.83
C HIS A 22 13.92 -6.03 -14.43
N ALA A 23 12.76 -6.38 -14.99
CA ALA A 23 12.40 -7.77 -15.12
C ALA A 23 13.45 -8.38 -16.05
N ASP A 24 14.29 -9.26 -15.51
CA ASP A 24 15.14 -10.14 -16.28
C ASP A 24 14.20 -11.02 -17.12
N GLN A 25 13.87 -10.56 -18.32
CA GLN A 25 12.98 -11.29 -19.21
C GLN A 25 13.72 -12.57 -19.59
N PRO A 26 13.22 -13.76 -19.23
CA PRO A 26 13.81 -14.99 -19.71
C PRO A 26 13.78 -14.93 -21.23
N LYS A 27 14.95 -15.05 -21.86
CA LYS A 27 15.09 -15.04 -23.32
C LYS A 27 14.31 -16.21 -23.90
N CYS A 28 13.04 -15.97 -24.25
CA CYS A 28 12.19 -16.93 -24.92
C CYS A 28 12.73 -17.17 -26.33
N SER A 29 13.40 -18.31 -26.52
CA SER A 29 13.75 -18.82 -27.85
C SER A 29 12.50 -19.48 -28.46
N PRO A 30 12.27 -19.40 -29.78
CA PRO A 30 10.97 -19.78 -30.29
C PRO A 30 10.76 -21.30 -30.34
N GLY A 31 10.10 -21.83 -29.31
CA GLY A 31 9.57 -23.20 -29.29
C GLY A 31 8.25 -23.33 -30.08
N PRO A 32 7.76 -24.56 -30.32
CA PRO A 32 6.50 -24.80 -31.03
C PRO A 32 5.31 -24.09 -30.37
N ARG A 33 4.37 -23.62 -31.21
CA ARG A 33 3.26 -22.69 -30.87
C ARG A 33 2.37 -23.14 -29.69
N GLU A 34 2.24 -24.43 -29.45
CA GLU A 34 1.46 -24.99 -28.33
C GLU A 34 2.13 -24.79 -26.97
N SER A 35 3.47 -24.74 -26.92
CA SER A 35 4.22 -24.65 -25.66
C SER A 35 4.17 -23.26 -25.00
N TRP A 36 3.78 -22.22 -25.75
CA TRP A 36 3.71 -20.83 -25.26
C TRP A 36 2.50 -20.56 -24.37
N TYR A 37 1.40 -21.27 -24.58
CA TYR A 37 0.20 -21.08 -23.76
C TYR A 37 0.42 -21.66 -22.37
N GLU A 38 0.92 -22.89 -22.27
CA GLU A 38 1.16 -23.55 -20.98
C GLU A 38 2.31 -22.89 -20.21
N GLN A 39 3.44 -22.59 -20.87
CA GLN A 39 4.55 -21.90 -20.21
C GLN A 39 4.21 -20.45 -19.83
N GLY A 40 3.41 -19.77 -20.65
CA GLY A 40 2.95 -18.41 -20.37
C GLY A 40 1.99 -18.34 -19.19
N VAL A 41 1.08 -19.30 -19.05
CA VAL A 41 0.13 -19.36 -17.92
C VAL A 41 0.86 -19.71 -16.62
N GLU A 42 1.72 -20.73 -16.62
CA GLU A 42 2.51 -21.11 -15.43
C GLU A 42 3.42 -19.95 -14.96
N SER A 43 4.06 -19.25 -15.90
CA SER A 43 4.88 -18.06 -15.62
C SER A 43 4.05 -16.92 -15.01
N CYS A 44 2.86 -16.64 -15.56
CA CYS A 44 1.95 -15.63 -15.02
C CYS A 44 1.47 -16.00 -13.61
N VAL A 45 1.10 -17.26 -13.37
CA VAL A 45 0.64 -17.76 -12.07
C VAL A 45 1.76 -17.65 -11.02
N SER A 46 2.98 -18.06 -11.36
CA SER A 46 4.16 -17.91 -10.49
C SER A 46 4.48 -16.44 -10.20
N THR A 47 4.33 -15.56 -11.20
CA THR A 47 4.52 -14.11 -11.04
C THR A 47 3.48 -13.53 -10.09
N VAL A 48 2.18 -13.82 -10.28
CA VAL A 48 1.13 -13.33 -9.39
C VAL A 48 1.28 -13.88 -7.97
N ALA A 49 1.69 -15.14 -7.83
CA ALA A 49 1.94 -15.75 -6.53
C ALA A 49 3.11 -15.10 -5.75
N SER A 50 4.07 -14.49 -6.45
CA SER A 50 5.24 -13.83 -5.84
C SER A 50 5.09 -12.31 -5.66
N ILE A 51 4.01 -11.71 -6.17
CA ILE A 51 3.75 -10.27 -5.99
C ILE A 51 3.24 -10.01 -4.56
N PRO A 52 3.90 -9.13 -3.78
CA PRO A 52 3.43 -8.78 -2.45
C PRO A 52 2.13 -7.98 -2.52
N PHE A 53 1.11 -8.44 -1.80
CA PHE A 53 -0.17 -7.71 -1.68
C PHE A 53 -0.14 -6.72 -0.52
N SER A 54 -0.72 -5.53 -0.74
CA SER A 54 -0.84 -4.48 0.27
C SER A 54 -2.25 -3.90 0.27
N VAL A 55 -2.66 -3.25 1.36
CA VAL A 55 -3.99 -2.67 1.54
C VAL A 55 -3.89 -1.19 1.86
N LEU A 56 -4.79 -0.39 1.27
CA LEU A 56 -5.10 0.97 1.69
C LEU A 56 -6.51 0.97 2.26
N ASP A 57 -6.65 1.22 3.56
CA ASP A 57 -7.95 1.35 4.21
C ASP A 57 -8.37 2.81 4.37
N ARG A 58 -9.67 3.05 4.19
CA ARG A 58 -10.29 4.37 4.36
C ARG A 58 -11.19 4.46 5.59
N SER A 59 -11.24 3.42 6.44
CA SER A 59 -12.10 3.40 7.63
C SER A 59 -13.57 3.75 7.32
N ARG A 60 -14.14 3.09 6.30
CA ARG A 60 -15.54 3.37 5.91
C ARG A 60 -16.52 2.98 7.01
N THR A 61 -17.43 3.89 7.36
CA THR A 61 -18.54 3.59 8.26
C THR A 61 -19.63 2.81 7.52
N ARG A 62 -20.15 1.76 8.12
CA ARG A 62 -21.33 1.04 7.61
C ARG A 62 -22.60 1.78 7.96
N GLN A 63 -23.71 1.46 7.27
CA GLN A 63 -25.02 2.00 7.62
C GLN A 63 -25.35 1.69 9.08
N GLY A 64 -25.74 2.70 9.85
CA GLY A 64 -26.08 2.56 11.27
C GLY A 64 -24.88 2.39 12.22
N GLN A 65 -23.64 2.42 11.71
CA GLN A 65 -22.42 2.31 12.50
C GLN A 65 -21.76 3.68 12.67
N ASP A 66 -21.24 3.96 13.88
CA ASP A 66 -20.55 5.21 14.17
C ASP A 66 -19.08 5.19 13.70
N GLY A 67 -18.48 6.39 13.62
CA GLY A 67 -17.08 6.58 13.26
C GLY A 67 -16.09 5.84 14.17
N PRO A 68 -16.22 5.94 15.51
CA PRO A 68 -15.34 5.20 16.42
C PRO A 68 -15.33 3.70 16.19
N THR A 69 -16.48 3.08 15.89
CA THR A 69 -16.53 1.65 15.59
C THR A 69 -15.84 1.35 14.26
N ALA A 70 -15.98 2.19 13.24
CA ALA A 70 -15.24 2.02 11.98
C ALA A 70 -13.71 2.07 12.18
N LEU A 71 -13.20 2.97 13.02
CA LEU A 71 -11.77 3.04 13.34
C LEU A 71 -11.28 1.78 14.09
N ARG A 72 -12.08 1.25 15.02
CA ARG A 72 -11.76 -0.04 15.70
C ARG A 72 -11.79 -1.22 14.73
N ASP A 73 -12.73 -1.21 13.77
CA ASP A 73 -12.80 -2.21 12.71
C ASP A 73 -11.57 -2.16 11.78
N THR A 74 -11.05 -0.96 11.46
CA THR A 74 -9.78 -0.80 10.73
C THR A 74 -8.63 -1.50 11.44
N VAL A 75 -8.49 -1.31 12.76
CA VAL A 75 -7.44 -1.96 13.55
C VAL A 75 -7.62 -3.49 13.57
N ARG A 76 -8.87 -3.98 13.73
CA ARG A 76 -9.16 -5.42 13.66
C ARG A 76 -8.86 -5.99 12.27
N PHE A 77 -9.13 -5.24 11.22
CA PHE A 77 -8.88 -5.63 9.84
C PHE A 77 -7.39 -5.76 9.56
N ALA A 78 -6.57 -4.81 10.02
CA ALA A 78 -5.12 -4.87 9.89
C ALA A 78 -4.53 -6.17 10.50
N ARG A 79 -4.98 -6.55 11.70
CA ARG A 79 -4.59 -7.84 12.33
C ARG A 79 -4.95 -9.05 11.48
N ARG A 80 -6.13 -9.02 10.85
CA ARG A 80 -6.59 -10.14 10.01
C ARG A 80 -5.75 -10.28 8.75
N ILE A 81 -5.43 -9.17 8.07
CA ILE A 81 -4.65 -9.25 6.83
C ILE A 81 -3.16 -9.52 7.10
N GLU A 82 -2.64 -9.12 8.26
CA GLU A 82 -1.30 -9.52 8.70
C GLU A 82 -1.22 -11.04 8.81
N ALA A 83 -2.21 -11.67 9.45
CA ALA A 83 -2.29 -13.14 9.53
C ALA A 83 -2.40 -13.81 8.15
N LEU A 84 -2.83 -13.08 7.12
CA LEU A 84 -2.88 -13.55 5.73
C LEU A 84 -1.59 -13.27 4.94
N GLY A 85 -0.56 -12.67 5.55
CA GLY A 85 0.73 -12.42 4.92
C GLY A 85 0.79 -11.19 4.01
N TYR A 86 -0.13 -10.22 4.18
CA TYR A 86 -0.04 -8.95 3.44
C TYR A 86 1.23 -8.18 3.83
N HIS A 87 1.84 -7.54 2.85
CA HIS A 87 3.12 -6.86 2.99
C HIS A 87 3.01 -5.50 3.70
N ARG A 88 1.92 -4.75 3.45
CA ARG A 88 1.74 -3.40 3.98
C ARG A 88 0.28 -3.00 4.17
N PHE A 89 0.03 -2.19 5.19
CA PHE A 89 -1.25 -1.54 5.48
C PHE A 89 -1.09 -0.01 5.53
N TRP A 90 -1.76 0.69 4.63
CA TRP A 90 -1.87 2.14 4.66
C TRP A 90 -3.23 2.59 5.18
N VAL A 91 -3.25 3.76 5.81
CA VAL A 91 -4.47 4.47 6.21
C VAL A 91 -4.53 5.78 5.44
N SER A 92 -5.72 6.13 4.93
CA SER A 92 -5.93 7.41 4.26
C SER A 92 -6.34 8.51 5.23
N GLU A 93 -6.26 9.76 4.77
CA GLU A 93 -6.75 10.94 5.47
C GLU A 93 -7.97 11.51 4.75
N HIS A 94 -9.06 11.73 5.49
CA HIS A 94 -10.27 12.32 4.94
C HIS A 94 -10.91 13.32 5.92
N HIS A 95 -11.26 14.50 5.39
CA HIS A 95 -11.94 15.55 6.15
C HIS A 95 -13.37 15.70 5.62
N SER A 96 -14.36 15.60 6.52
CA SER A 96 -15.77 15.84 6.21
C SER A 96 -16.32 15.01 5.03
N VAL A 97 -15.77 13.83 4.77
CA VAL A 97 -16.27 12.91 3.75
C VAL A 97 -17.35 12.01 4.36
N PRO A 98 -18.61 12.09 3.92
CA PRO A 98 -19.67 11.24 4.45
C PRO A 98 -19.34 9.76 4.27
N GLY A 99 -19.56 8.96 5.31
CA GLY A 99 -19.33 7.52 5.25
C GLY A 99 -17.88 7.08 5.47
N VAL A 100 -16.97 7.99 5.85
CA VAL A 100 -15.54 7.75 6.00
C VAL A 100 -15.07 8.35 7.32
N ALA A 101 -14.46 7.53 8.19
CA ALA A 101 -13.93 7.99 9.46
C ALA A 101 -12.43 8.28 9.36
N GLY A 102 -11.94 9.29 10.09
CA GLY A 102 -10.51 9.53 10.28
C GLY A 102 -9.92 10.66 9.43
N SER A 103 -9.47 11.69 10.12
CA SER A 103 -8.72 12.84 9.58
C SER A 103 -7.27 12.91 10.12
N ALA A 104 -6.88 11.96 10.96
CA ALA A 104 -5.58 11.92 11.63
C ALA A 104 -4.85 10.60 11.33
N PRO A 105 -4.29 10.44 10.11
CA PRO A 105 -3.70 9.18 9.67
C PRO A 105 -2.55 8.73 10.59
N THR A 106 -1.74 9.64 11.12
CA THR A 106 -0.63 9.29 12.03
C THR A 106 -1.12 8.64 13.32
N VAL A 107 -2.24 9.10 13.88
CA VAL A 107 -2.82 8.53 15.10
C VAL A 107 -3.37 7.13 14.82
N LEU A 108 -4.10 6.98 13.71
CA LEU A 108 -4.64 5.67 13.33
C LEU A 108 -3.53 4.68 12.95
N ALA A 109 -2.50 5.13 12.23
CA ALA A 109 -1.33 4.33 11.89
C ALA A 109 -0.59 3.85 13.14
N ALA A 110 -0.43 4.71 14.16
CA ALA A 110 0.17 4.31 15.43
C ALA A 110 -0.67 3.22 16.13
N ALA A 111 -1.99 3.36 16.14
CA ALA A 111 -2.89 2.34 16.71
C ALA A 111 -2.83 1.00 15.93
N VAL A 112 -2.73 1.05 14.60
CA VAL A 112 -2.53 -0.15 13.78
C VAL A 112 -1.19 -0.79 14.08
N ALA A 113 -0.10 -0.03 14.06
CA ALA A 113 1.25 -0.52 14.32
C ALA A 113 1.39 -1.16 15.72
N ALA A 114 0.69 -0.62 16.72
CA ALA A 114 0.66 -1.20 18.06
C ALA A 114 -0.15 -2.51 18.16
N ALA A 115 -1.07 -2.76 17.22
CA ALA A 115 -1.93 -3.94 17.19
C ALA A 115 -1.41 -5.08 16.32
N THR A 116 -0.38 -4.81 15.51
CA THR A 116 0.26 -5.74 14.57
C THR A 116 1.73 -5.95 14.93
N SER A 117 2.43 -6.87 14.28
CA SER A 117 3.82 -7.23 14.64
C SER A 117 4.80 -7.35 13.48
N THR A 118 4.33 -7.70 12.28
CA THR A 118 5.15 -7.97 11.10
C THR A 118 4.73 -7.16 9.88
N ILE A 119 3.44 -6.84 9.73
CA ILE A 119 2.97 -6.02 8.60
C ILE A 119 3.54 -4.61 8.69
N ARG A 120 3.97 -4.07 7.55
CA ARG A 120 4.43 -2.68 7.48
C ARG A 120 3.23 -1.74 7.57
N VAL A 121 3.35 -0.69 8.38
CA VAL A 121 2.39 0.42 8.42
C VAL A 121 3.06 1.62 7.74
#